data_AF-A0ABD0QJC7-F1
#
_entry.id   AF-A0ABD0QJC7-F1
#
_cell.length_a   1.000
_cell.length_b   1.000
_cell.length_c   1.000
_cell.angle_alpha   90.00
_cell.angle_beta   90.00
_cell.angle_gamma   90.00
#
_symmetry.space_group_name_H-M   'P 1'
#
loop_
_entity.id
_entity.type
_entity.pdbx_description
1 polymer ?
#
loop_
_entity_poly.entity_id
_entity_poly.type
_entity_poly.pdbx_seq_one_letter_code
_entity_poly.pdbx_strand_id
1 'polypeptide(L)' 'GGGPQAISIGKNCDKFGIVVHELGHVIGFWHEHTRPDRDDHVSIIRDNIQP' A
#
# COMPACT_ATOMS: atom_id res chain seq x y z
N GLY A 1 -3.58 -14.93 14.69
CA GLY A 1 -2.26 -14.30 14.47
C GLY A 1 -1.26 -14.93 15.41
N GLY A 2 0.00 -15.03 15.01
CA GLY A 2 1.05 -15.61 15.88
C GLY A 2 2.12 -16.44 15.16
N GLY A 3 1.97 -16.66 13.86
CA GLY A 3 3.02 -17.21 13.01
C GLY A 3 3.72 -16.14 12.17
N PRO A 4 4.83 -16.49 11.49
CA PRO A 4 5.51 -15.60 10.56
C PRO A 4 4.58 -15.07 9.47
N GLN A 5 4.80 -13.83 9.06
CA GLN A 5 4.13 -13.18 7.92
C GLN A 5 5.21 -12.73 6.95
N ALA A 6 5.17 -13.23 5.71
CA ALA A 6 6.16 -12.93 4.71
C ALA A 6 5.86 -11.59 4.00
N ILE A 7 6.92 -10.88 3.62
CA ILE A 7 6.86 -9.74 2.69
C ILE A 7 7.51 -10.19 1.38
N SER A 8 6.80 -10.03 0.27
CA SER A 8 7.30 -10.43 -1.05
C SER A 8 8.15 -9.32 -1.66
N ILE A 9 9.47 -9.49 -1.68
CA ILE A 9 10.41 -8.56 -2.33
C ILE A 9 11.07 -9.26 -3.52
N GLY A 10 10.83 -8.73 -4.72
CA GLY A 10 11.42 -9.20 -5.97
C GLY A 10 12.18 -8.11 -6.72
N LYS A 11 12.66 -8.44 -7.92
CA LYS A 11 13.33 -7.47 -8.81
C LYS A 11 12.39 -6.29 -9.09
N ASN A 12 12.90 -5.06 -8.95
CA ASN A 12 12.18 -3.78 -9.06
C ASN A 12 11.37 -3.35 -7.82
N CYS A 13 11.25 -4.19 -6.78
CA CYS A 13 10.60 -3.85 -5.50
C CYS A 13 11.58 -3.82 -4.32
N ASP A 14 12.88 -3.90 -4.59
CA ASP A 14 13.98 -4.01 -3.62
C ASP A 14 14.61 -2.66 -3.24
N LYS A 15 14.05 -1.55 -3.74
CA LYS A 15 14.51 -0.21 -3.39
C LYS A 15 14.12 0.14 -1.96
N PHE A 16 14.98 0.89 -1.26
CA PHE A 16 14.79 1.29 0.13
C PHE A 16 13.37 1.80 0.45
N GLY A 17 12.86 2.76 -0.34
CA GLY A 17 11.53 3.32 -0.10
C GLY A 17 10.39 2.31 -0.25
N ILE A 18 10.54 1.32 -1.14
CA ILE A 18 9.55 0.26 -1.33
C ILE A 18 9.55 -0.66 -0.12
N VAL A 19 10.73 -1.06 0.38
CA VAL A 19 10.84 -1.87 1.59
C VAL A 19 10.24 -1.14 2.81
N VAL A 20 10.47 0.17 2.95
CA VAL A 20 9.85 0.97 4.01
C VAL A 20 8.32 1.00 3.89
N HIS A 21 7.79 1.12 2.67
CA HIS A 21 6.35 1.06 2.41
C HIS A 21 5.75 -0.30 2.83
N GLU A 22 6.37 -1.42 2.45
CA GLU A 22 5.90 -2.75 2.85
C GLU A 22 5.98 -2.99 4.36
N LEU A 23 7.00 -2.44 5.03
CA LEU A 23 7.07 -2.46 6.50
C LEU A 23 5.94 -1.63 7.14
N GLY A 24 5.47 -0.56 6.49
CA GLY A 24 4.27 0.16 6.89
C GLY A 24 3.03 -0.74 6.92
N HIS A 25 2.87 -1.63 5.93
CA HIS A 25 1.80 -2.64 5.92
C HIS A 25 1.94 -3.65 7.07
N VAL A 26 3.16 -4.02 7.45
CA VAL A 26 3.41 -4.90 8.62
C VAL A 26 2.99 -4.22 9.93
N ILE A 27 3.25 -2.91 10.08
CA ILE A 27 2.79 -2.13 11.24
C ILE A 27 1.27 -2.05 11.29
N GLY A 28 0.60 -2.14 10.13
CA GLY A 28 -0.86 -2.11 9.99
C GLY A 28 -1.40 -0.89 9.26
N PHE A 29 -0.55 -0.15 8.56
CA PHE A 29 -1.00 0.95 7.71
C PHE A 29 -1.58 0.43 6.39
N TRP A 30 -2.65 1.08 5.95
CA TRP A 30 -3.26 0.90 4.64
C TRP A 30 -2.76 1.99 3.69
N HIS A 31 -3.09 1.86 2.40
CA HIS A 31 -2.83 2.94 1.46
C HIS A 31 -3.60 4.20 1.87
N GLU A 32 -2.92 5.35 1.91
CA GLU A 32 -3.53 6.59 2.42
C GLU A 32 -4.81 6.99 1.67
N HIS A 33 -4.86 6.75 0.36
CA HIS A 33 -6.04 7.04 -0.48
C HIS A 33 -7.26 6.14 -0.16
N THR A 34 -7.15 5.15 0.73
CA THR A 34 -8.27 4.31 1.16
C THR A 34 -8.86 4.75 2.50
N ARG A 35 -8.42 5.88 3.05
CA ARG A 35 -9.01 6.44 4.26
C ARG A 35 -10.52 6.72 4.10
N PRO A 36 -11.29 6.66 5.20
CA PRO A 36 -12.73 6.93 5.16
C PRO A 36 -13.08 8.34 4.65
N ASP A 37 -12.24 9.33 4.92
CA ASP A 37 -12.41 10.73 4.52
C ASP A 37 -11.76 11.07 3.17
N ARG A 38 -11.26 10.09 2.41
CA ARG A 38 -10.46 10.35 1.19
C ARG A 38 -11.20 11.16 0.12
N ASP A 39 -12.52 11.06 0.06
CA ASP A 39 -13.35 11.79 -0.92
C ASP A 39 -13.38 13.32 -0.67
N ASP A 40 -12.95 13.78 0.51
CA ASP A 40 -12.78 15.21 0.82
C ASP A 40 -11.43 15.77 0.32
N HIS A 41 -10.48 14.89 -0.03
CA HIS A 41 -9.10 15.25 -0.35
C HIS A 41 -8.69 14.90 -1.78
N VAL A 42 -9.22 13.80 -2.34
CA VAL A 42 -8.85 13.30 -3.67
C VAL A 42 -10.05 12.73 -4.42
N SER A 43 -10.04 12.90 -5.74
CA SER A 43 -11.03 12.30 -6.64
C SER A 43 -10.44 11.08 -7.36
N ILE A 44 -11.13 9.94 -7.30
CA ILE A 44 -10.75 8.74 -8.06
C ILE A 44 -11.45 8.76 -9.43
N ILE A 45 -10.68 8.99 -10.49
CA ILE A 45 -11.18 8.95 -11.88
C ILE A 45 -11.27 7.48 -12.31
N ARG A 46 -12.43 6.88 -12.09
CA ARG A 46 -12.66 5.44 -12.29
C ARG A 46 -12.42 4.98 -13.73
N ASP A 47 -12.66 5.83 -14.71
CA ASP A 47 -12.46 5.52 -16.13
C ASP A 47 -10.99 5.27 -16.50
N ASN A 48 -10.04 5.74 -15.69
CA ASN A 48 -8.60 5.55 -15.91
C ASN A 48 -8.01 4.36 -15.13
N ILE A 49 -8.83 3.62 -14.37
CA ILE A 49 -8.38 2.43 -13.65
C ILE A 49 -8.26 1.29 -14.66
N GLN A 50 -7.15 0.54 -14.59
CA GLN A 50 -6.97 -0.65 -15.45
C GLN A 50 -8.11 -1.64 -15.20
N PRO A 51 -8.75 -2.18 -16.26
CA PRO A 51 -9.85 -3.14 -16.14
C PRO A 51 -9.52 -4.36 -15.28
#